data_AF-A0A387HLE3-F1
#
_entry.id   AF-A0A387HLE3-F1
#
_cell.length_a   1.000
_cell.length_b   1.000
_cell.length_c   1.000
_cell.angle_alpha   90.00
_cell.angle_beta   90.00
_cell.angle_gamma   90.00
#
_symmetry.space_group_name_H-M   'P 1'
#
loop_
_entity.id
_entity.type
_entity.pdbx_description
1 polymer ?
#
loop_
_entity_poly.entity_id
_entity_poly.type
_entity_poly.pdbx_seq_one_letter_code
_entity_poly.pdbx_strand_id
1 'polypeptide(L)'
;MVLLDQAPEYTSHQGPSRRNLLLALAVGVLICLGIGAAAIAVFNDKPVFHDDVAYEGGYVVALAGMKADRSGGTQAFLKSGGCEQWRTEQGGAKAKAAPEQWLQGCRDAADDGDCRAGRTAAAPKGSARIRGLVCDSDKGARKPGTP
;
A
#
# COMPACT_ATOMS: atom_id res chain seq x y z
N MET A 1 -28.30 73.91 4.14
CA MET A 1 -28.45 73.20 5.44
C MET A 1 -28.93 71.80 5.12
N VAL A 2 -28.43 70.78 5.84
CA VAL A 2 -28.77 69.34 5.69
C VAL A 2 -28.05 68.68 4.48
N LEU A 3 -27.21 67.64 4.55
CA LEU A 3 -26.86 66.60 5.53
C LEU A 3 -25.36 66.21 5.32
N LEU A 4 -24.50 66.45 6.31
CA LEU A 4 -23.14 65.89 6.41
C LEU A 4 -23.13 65.09 7.72
N ASP A 5 -23.81 63.94 7.77
CA ASP A 5 -23.82 63.16 9.03
C ASP A 5 -24.13 61.67 8.83
N GLN A 6 -23.46 61.01 7.88
CA GLN A 6 -23.41 59.56 7.85
C GLN A 6 -21.94 59.12 7.82
N ALA A 7 -21.25 59.35 8.94
CA ALA A 7 -20.07 58.55 9.25
C ALA A 7 -20.57 57.10 9.47
N PRO A 8 -20.07 56.09 8.73
CA PRO A 8 -20.33 54.72 9.14
C PRO A 8 -19.64 54.55 10.50
N GLU A 9 -20.42 54.26 11.54
CA GLU A 9 -19.89 53.70 12.78
C GLU A 9 -19.09 52.46 12.39
N TYR A 10 -17.77 52.61 12.24
CA TYR A 10 -16.85 51.50 12.29
C TYR A 10 -16.94 50.98 13.72
N THR A 11 -17.89 50.08 13.98
CA THR A 11 -17.93 49.27 15.19
C THR A 11 -16.60 48.53 15.23
N SER A 12 -15.68 49.04 16.04
CA SER A 12 -14.43 48.36 16.33
C SER A 12 -14.81 47.01 16.94
N HIS A 13 -14.68 45.94 16.16
CA HIS A 13 -14.86 44.60 16.66
C HIS A 13 -13.73 44.34 17.65
N GLN A 14 -14.03 44.51 18.94
CA GLN A 14 -13.13 44.15 20.00
C GLN A 14 -12.91 42.64 19.92
N GLY A 15 -11.70 42.24 19.51
CA GLY A 15 -11.34 40.83 19.37
C GLY A 15 -11.56 40.07 20.68
N PRO A 16 -11.67 38.73 20.62
CA PRO A 16 -11.90 37.92 21.80
C PRO A 16 -10.85 38.22 22.87
N SER A 17 -11.28 38.30 24.13
CA SER A 17 -10.36 38.52 25.24
C SER A 17 -9.24 37.47 25.22
N ARG A 18 -8.02 37.84 25.63
CA ARG A 18 -6.88 36.89 25.67
C ARG A 18 -7.23 35.61 26.42
N ARG A 19 -8.03 35.70 27.48
CA ARG A 19 -8.52 34.56 28.26
C ARG A 19 -9.43 33.65 27.43
N ASN A 20 -10.37 34.21 26.66
CA ASN A 20 -11.26 33.43 25.80
C ASN A 20 -10.51 32.78 24.63
N LEU A 21 -9.53 33.48 24.07
CA LEU A 21 -8.66 32.93 23.03
C LEU A 21 -7.85 31.74 23.56
N LEU A 22 -7.23 31.87 24.74
CA LEU A 22 -6.47 30.79 25.37
C LEU A 22 -7.36 29.60 25.72
N LEU A 23 -8.58 29.84 26.21
CA LEU A 23 -9.57 28.79 26.45
C LEU A 23 -9.95 28.07 25.16
N ALA A 24 -10.23 28.81 24.08
CA ALA A 24 -10.56 28.22 22.78
C ALA A 24 -9.41 27.37 22.24
N LEU A 25 -8.17 27.84 22.35
CA LEU A 25 -6.97 27.08 21.98
C LEU A 25 -6.82 25.81 22.82
N ALA A 26 -6.98 25.90 24.15
CA ALA A 26 -6.88 24.76 25.04
C ALA A 26 -7.93 23.69 24.73
N VAL A 27 -9.17 24.11 24.47
CA VAL A 27 -10.26 23.21 24.05
C VAL A 27 -9.92 22.58 22.70
N GLY A 28 -9.45 23.36 21.73
CA GLY A 28 -9.04 22.83 20.42
C GLY A 28 -7.92 21.79 20.52
N VAL A 29 -6.90 22.04 21.34
CA VAL A 29 -5.81 21.09 21.60
C VAL A 29 -6.34 19.81 22.24
N LEU A 30 -7.21 19.92 23.24
CA LEU A 30 -7.84 18.76 23.89
C LEU A 30 -8.64 17.90 22.91
N ILE A 31 -9.40 18.53 22.01
CA ILE A 31 -10.14 17.82 20.95
C ILE A 31 -9.17 17.09 20.02
N CYS A 32 -8.12 17.75 19.54
CA CYS A 32 -7.12 17.14 18.66
C CYS A 32 -6.43 15.94 19.33
N LEU A 33 -6.04 16.07 20.60
CA LEU A 33 -5.45 14.99 21.37
C LEU A 33 -6.43 13.84 21.57
N GLY A 34 -7.70 14.13 21.87
CA GLY A 34 -8.75 13.12 21.99
C GLY A 34 -8.99 12.34 20.70
N ILE A 35 -9.08 13.04 19.56
CA ILE A 35 -9.20 12.42 18.23
C ILE A 35 -7.98 11.56 17.92
N GLY A 36 -6.77 12.07 18.18
CA GLY A 36 -5.52 11.33 17.97
C GLY A 36 -5.46 10.05 18.80
N ALA A 37 -5.79 10.14 20.10
CA ALA A 37 -5.82 8.98 21.00
C ALA A 37 -6.86 7.94 20.57
N ALA A 38 -8.06 8.38 20.15
CA ALA A 38 -9.09 7.49 19.65
C ALA A 38 -8.67 6.79 18.33
N ALA A 39 -8.04 7.53 17.42
CA ALA A 39 -7.50 6.94 16.19
C ALA A 39 -6.42 5.90 16.49
N ILE A 40 -5.48 6.20 17.40
CA ILE A 40 -4.48 5.23 17.82
C ILE A 40 -5.16 3.99 18.42
N ALA A 41 -6.10 4.14 19.35
CA ALA A 41 -6.78 3.00 19.95
C ALA A 41 -7.53 2.12 18.93
N VAL A 42 -8.07 2.71 17.86
CA VAL A 42 -8.81 1.97 16.82
C VAL A 42 -7.90 1.32 15.77
N PHE A 43 -6.76 1.95 15.45
CA PHE A 43 -5.95 1.56 14.30
C PHE A 43 -4.59 0.94 14.66
N ASN A 44 -4.13 1.06 15.91
CA ASN A 44 -2.81 0.56 16.32
C ASN A 44 -2.74 -0.96 16.41
N ASP A 45 -3.88 -1.62 16.65
CA ASP A 45 -3.97 -3.09 16.66
C ASP A 45 -4.25 -3.70 15.28
N LYS A 46 -4.51 -2.87 14.26
CA LYS A 46 -4.65 -3.39 12.90
C LYS A 46 -3.28 -3.75 12.33
N PRO A 47 -3.15 -4.86 11.61
CA PRO A 47 -1.91 -5.16 10.92
C PRO A 47 -1.60 -3.99 9.97
N VAL A 48 -0.38 -3.45 10.08
CA VAL A 48 0.10 -2.30 9.28
C VAL A 48 -0.07 -2.56 7.78
N PHE A 49 -0.08 -3.82 7.38
CA PHE A 49 -0.33 -4.28 6.02
C PHE A 49 -1.40 -5.37 6.03
N HIS A 50 -2.44 -5.19 5.21
CA HIS A 50 -3.34 -6.28 4.86
C HIS A 50 -2.58 -7.37 4.06
N ASP A 51 -3.05 -8.61 4.13
CA ASP A 51 -2.49 -9.78 3.43
C ASP A 51 -2.23 -9.52 1.94
N ASP A 52 -3.15 -8.82 1.29
CA ASP A 52 -3.09 -8.39 -0.11
C ASP A 52 -1.86 -7.49 -0.37
N VAL A 53 -1.53 -6.61 0.58
CA VAL A 53 -0.36 -5.72 0.47
C VAL A 53 0.95 -6.49 0.65
N ALA A 54 0.95 -7.55 1.46
CA ALA A 54 2.10 -8.43 1.61
C ALA A 54 2.34 -9.24 0.33
N TYR A 55 1.27 -9.81 -0.24
CA TYR A 55 1.30 -10.48 -1.54
C TYR A 55 1.86 -9.58 -2.64
N GLU A 56 1.27 -8.39 -2.83
CA GLU A 56 1.73 -7.43 -3.85
C GLU A 56 3.18 -6.99 -3.60
N GLY A 57 3.58 -6.88 -2.33
CA GLY A 57 4.96 -6.61 -1.95
C GLY A 57 5.94 -7.66 -2.47
N GLY A 58 5.62 -8.95 -2.31
CA GLY A 58 6.44 -10.05 -2.84
C GLY A 58 6.48 -10.07 -4.36
N TYR A 59 5.31 -9.89 -4.99
CA TYR A 59 5.18 -9.88 -6.45
C TYR A 59 6.02 -8.77 -7.09
N VAL A 60 5.91 -7.53 -6.60
CA VAL A 60 6.63 -6.38 -7.17
C VAL A 60 8.14 -6.50 -6.99
N VAL A 61 8.62 -6.96 -5.83
CA VAL A 61 10.06 -7.15 -5.58
C VAL A 61 10.66 -8.20 -6.52
N ALA A 62 10.01 -9.37 -6.62
CA ALA A 62 10.41 -10.41 -7.56
C ALA A 62 10.41 -9.90 -9.00
N LEU A 63 9.36 -9.18 -9.40
CA LEU A 63 9.24 -8.62 -10.74
C LEU A 63 10.34 -7.60 -11.07
N ALA A 64 10.65 -6.72 -10.13
CA ALA A 64 11.69 -5.71 -10.30
C ALA A 64 13.07 -6.37 -10.45
N GLY A 65 13.37 -7.36 -9.61
CA GLY A 65 14.62 -8.11 -9.69
C GLY A 65 14.77 -8.85 -11.03
N MET A 66 13.73 -9.56 -11.47
CA MET A 66 13.77 -10.22 -12.79
C MET A 66 13.88 -9.24 -13.96
N LYS A 67 13.28 -8.05 -13.87
CA LYS A 67 13.45 -7.01 -14.90
C LYS A 67 14.87 -6.45 -14.94
N ALA A 68 15.53 -6.36 -13.78
CA ALA A 68 16.91 -5.87 -13.68
C ALA A 68 17.91 -6.89 -14.26
N ASP A 69 17.60 -8.19 -14.17
CA ASP A 69 18.44 -9.26 -14.69
C ASP A 69 17.96 -9.80 -16.05
N ARG A 70 18.60 -9.31 -17.12
CA ARG A 70 18.31 -9.74 -18.49
C ARG A 70 18.73 -11.18 -18.81
N SER A 71 19.57 -11.80 -17.98
CA SER A 71 20.02 -13.18 -18.22
C SER A 71 18.99 -14.23 -17.81
N GLY A 72 18.00 -13.84 -17.00
CA GLY A 72 17.01 -14.77 -16.44
C GLY A 72 17.51 -15.58 -15.25
N GLY A 73 18.75 -15.36 -14.79
CA GLY A 73 19.32 -16.04 -13.62
C GLY A 73 18.52 -15.80 -12.34
N THR A 74 17.98 -14.59 -12.18
CA THR A 74 17.11 -14.20 -11.07
C THR A 74 15.82 -15.01 -11.08
N GLN A 75 15.18 -15.17 -12.24
CA GLN A 75 13.97 -15.99 -12.32
C GLN A 75 14.26 -17.45 -11.94
N ALA A 76 15.36 -18.02 -12.44
CA ALA A 76 15.78 -19.38 -12.10
C ALA A 76 16.05 -19.54 -10.59
N PHE A 77 16.74 -18.57 -10.00
CA PHE A 77 17.02 -18.51 -8.57
C PHE A 77 15.73 -18.45 -7.73
N LEU A 78 14.77 -17.60 -8.09
CA LEU A 78 13.51 -17.49 -7.37
C LEU A 78 12.73 -18.80 -7.39
N LYS A 79 12.71 -19.49 -8.54
CA LYS A 79 12.06 -20.80 -8.69
C LYS A 79 12.74 -21.92 -7.93
N SER A 80 14.05 -21.84 -7.73
CA SER A 80 14.79 -22.81 -6.91
C SER A 80 14.68 -22.56 -5.40
N GLY A 81 13.72 -21.73 -4.96
CA GLY A 81 13.49 -21.42 -3.54
C GLY A 81 14.06 -20.09 -3.08
N GLY A 82 14.64 -19.28 -3.98
CA GLY A 82 15.22 -17.97 -3.66
C GLY A 82 14.25 -16.96 -3.04
N CYS A 83 12.93 -17.17 -3.18
CA CYS A 83 11.92 -16.35 -2.51
C CYS A 83 12.04 -16.36 -0.98
N GLU A 84 12.49 -17.44 -0.34
CA GLU A 84 12.69 -17.47 1.12
C GLU A 84 13.85 -16.57 1.56
N GLN A 85 14.93 -16.60 0.79
CA GLN A 85 16.08 -15.73 1.03
C GLN A 85 15.66 -14.27 0.87
N TRP A 86 14.97 -13.94 -0.23
CA TRP A 86 14.51 -12.57 -0.49
C TRP A 86 13.44 -12.09 0.48
N ARG A 87 12.62 -12.97 1.05
CA ARG A 87 11.69 -12.61 2.13
C ARG A 87 12.43 -11.97 3.30
N THR A 88 13.59 -12.53 3.64
CA THR A 88 14.41 -12.07 4.76
C THR A 88 15.22 -10.83 4.40
N GLU A 89 15.80 -10.80 3.20
CA GLU A 89 16.71 -9.73 2.76
C GLU A 89 15.96 -8.48 2.24
N GLN A 90 14.84 -8.68 1.54
CA GLN A 90 14.13 -7.65 0.79
C GLN A 90 12.65 -7.50 1.19
N GLY A 91 12.08 -8.45 1.92
CA GLY A 91 10.66 -8.47 2.23
C GLY A 91 10.20 -7.42 3.27
N GLY A 92 11.12 -6.93 4.09
CA GLY A 92 10.90 -5.82 5.02
C GLY A 92 9.71 -6.05 5.97
N ALA A 93 8.99 -4.97 6.31
CA ALA A 93 7.86 -5.03 7.23
C ALA A 93 6.64 -5.79 6.66
N LYS A 94 6.48 -5.81 5.34
CA LYS A 94 5.37 -6.52 4.66
C LYS A 94 5.50 -8.03 4.80
N ALA A 95 6.71 -8.56 4.56
CA ALA A 95 7.01 -9.98 4.76
C ALA A 95 6.98 -10.41 6.23
N LYS A 96 7.25 -9.50 7.17
CA LYS A 96 7.10 -9.79 8.60
C LYS A 96 5.64 -9.88 9.02
N ALA A 97 4.77 -9.06 8.43
CA ALA A 97 3.35 -9.03 8.74
C ALA A 97 2.60 -10.28 8.22
N ALA A 98 2.87 -10.69 6.97
CA ALA A 98 2.27 -11.88 6.37
C ALA A 98 3.30 -12.62 5.48
N PRO A 99 4.15 -13.49 6.07
CA PRO A 99 5.28 -14.09 5.36
C PRO A 99 4.85 -14.99 4.21
N GLU A 100 3.82 -15.82 4.42
CA GLU A 100 3.33 -16.75 3.40
C GLU A 100 2.71 -16.01 2.21
N GLN A 101 1.99 -14.91 2.45
CA GLN A 101 1.42 -14.11 1.38
C GLN A 101 2.50 -13.44 0.54
N TRP A 102 3.53 -12.89 1.20
CA TRP A 102 4.68 -12.32 0.51
C TRP A 102 5.42 -13.37 -0.33
N LEU A 103 5.63 -14.58 0.22
CA LEU A 103 6.26 -15.68 -0.53
C LEU A 103 5.42 -16.11 -1.73
N GLN A 104 4.10 -16.17 -1.57
CA GLN A 104 3.20 -16.52 -2.64
C GLN A 104 3.29 -15.50 -3.79
N GLY A 105 3.26 -14.20 -3.49
CA GLY A 105 3.43 -13.16 -4.51
C GLY A 105 4.79 -13.24 -5.23
N CYS A 106 5.87 -13.53 -4.51
CA CYS A 106 7.20 -13.73 -5.10
C CYS A 106 7.23 -14.92 -6.07
N ARG A 107 6.63 -16.06 -5.67
CA ARG A 107 6.55 -17.27 -6.50
C ARG A 107 5.70 -17.04 -7.75
N ASP A 108 4.53 -16.41 -7.58
CA ASP A 108 3.62 -16.11 -8.70
C ASP A 108 4.26 -15.15 -9.70
N ALA A 109 5.03 -14.15 -9.24
CA ALA A 109 5.82 -13.32 -10.13
C ALA A 109 6.88 -14.12 -10.90
N ALA A 110 7.59 -15.03 -10.22
CA ALA A 110 8.60 -15.87 -10.87
C ALA A 110 7.99 -16.79 -11.94
N ASP A 111 6.77 -17.28 -11.73
CA ASP A 111 6.03 -18.06 -12.72
C ASP A 111 5.52 -17.20 -13.88
N ASP A 112 5.03 -15.99 -13.61
CA ASP A 112 4.63 -15.01 -14.64
C ASP A 112 5.78 -14.58 -15.56
N GLY A 113 7.01 -14.61 -15.07
CA GLY A 113 8.22 -14.39 -15.87
C GLY A 113 8.32 -15.35 -17.07
N ASP A 114 7.79 -16.58 -16.97
CA ASP A 114 7.80 -17.54 -18.07
C ASP A 114 6.89 -17.08 -19.20
N CYS A 115 5.68 -16.59 -18.86
CA CYS A 115 4.73 -16.10 -19.85
C CYS A 115 5.31 -14.93 -20.65
N ARG A 116 6.10 -14.04 -20.02
CA ARG A 116 6.77 -12.94 -20.74
C ARG A 116 7.90 -13.39 -21.65
N ALA A 117 8.52 -14.52 -21.35
CA ALA A 117 9.56 -15.11 -22.19
C ALA A 117 9.00 -16.00 -23.32
N GLY A 118 7.67 -16.04 -23.52
CA GLY A 118 7.02 -16.91 -24.49
C GLY A 118 7.03 -18.39 -24.09
N ARG A 119 7.34 -18.71 -22.82
CA ARG A 119 7.30 -20.08 -22.27
C ARG A 119 5.93 -20.29 -21.60
N THR A 120 5.34 -21.47 -21.76
CA THR A 120 4.08 -21.83 -21.07
C THR A 120 4.32 -21.90 -19.57
N ALA A 121 3.64 -21.06 -18.78
CA ALA A 121 3.69 -21.13 -17.32
C ALA A 121 3.16 -22.48 -16.83
N ALA A 122 3.89 -23.13 -15.93
CA ALA A 122 3.43 -24.36 -15.30
C ALA A 122 2.25 -24.06 -14.37
N ALA A 123 1.18 -24.85 -14.45
CA ALA A 123 0.05 -24.69 -13.53
C ALA A 123 0.52 -24.93 -12.08
N PRO A 124 0.28 -24.00 -11.14
CA PRO A 124 0.73 -24.16 -9.76
C PRO A 124 0.05 -25.38 -9.13
N LYS A 125 0.85 -26.30 -8.58
CA LYS A 125 0.35 -27.48 -7.86
C LYS A 125 -0.16 -27.07 -6.49
N GLY A 126 -1.45 -27.31 -6.23
CA GLY A 126 -2.02 -27.28 -4.87
C GLY A 126 -2.78 -26.02 -4.46
N SER A 127 -2.91 -25.00 -5.32
CA SER A 127 -3.76 -23.84 -5.02
C SER A 127 -5.22 -24.16 -5.32
N ALA A 128 -5.98 -24.48 -4.28
CA ALA A 128 -7.43 -24.56 -4.37
C ALA A 128 -7.99 -23.19 -4.77
N ARG A 129 -8.38 -23.06 -6.05
CA ARG A 129 -9.16 -21.96 -6.66
C ARG A 129 -8.46 -20.62 -6.95
N ILE A 130 -7.25 -20.62 -7.49
CA ILE A 130 -6.86 -19.54 -8.43
C ILE A 130 -6.62 -20.19 -9.79
N ARG A 131 -7.67 -20.23 -10.62
CA ARG A 131 -7.67 -20.89 -11.93
C ARG A 131 -6.63 -20.22 -12.85
N GLY A 132 -5.70 -21.04 -13.33
CA GLY A 132 -4.94 -20.94 -14.59
C GLY A 132 -4.70 -19.54 -15.14
N LEU A 133 -3.54 -18.97 -14.82
CA LEU A 133 -2.94 -17.90 -15.62
C LEU A 133 -2.70 -18.46 -17.03
N VAL A 134 -3.43 -17.92 -18.01
CA VAL A 134 -3.18 -18.21 -19.44
C VAL A 134 -2.17 -17.17 -19.91
N CYS A 135 -1.04 -17.63 -20.43
CA CYS A 135 -0.07 -16.74 -21.07
C CYS A 135 -0.70 -16.17 -22.35
N ASP A 136 -1.07 -14.90 -22.34
CA ASP A 136 -1.44 -14.15 -23.54
C ASP A 136 -0.14 -13.59 -24.12
N SER A 137 0.23 -14.07 -25.30
CA SER A 137 1.52 -13.78 -25.96
C SER A 137 1.78 -12.28 -26.17
N ASP A 138 0.73 -11.44 -26.15
CA ASP A 138 0.86 -9.99 -26.32
C ASP A 138 0.63 -9.17 -25.03
N LYS A 139 0.10 -9.80 -23.96
CA LYS A 139 -0.36 -9.08 -22.74
C LYS A 139 0.20 -9.62 -21.41
N GLY A 140 0.94 -10.72 -21.43
CA GLY A 140 1.41 -11.39 -20.22
C GLY A 140 0.33 -12.28 -19.60
N ALA A 141 0.50 -12.64 -18.33
CA ALA A 141 -0.37 -13.59 -17.66
C ALA A 141 -1.74 -12.95 -17.32
N ARG A 142 -2.85 -13.53 -17.82
CA ARG A 142 -4.22 -13.05 -17.58
C ARG A 142 -5.01 -14.06 -16.73
N LYS A 143 -5.89 -13.54 -15.87
CA LYS A 143 -6.94 -14.37 -15.24
C LYS A 143 -7.88 -14.89 -16.34
N PRO A 144 -8.30 -16.17 -16.27
CA PRO A 144 -9.19 -16.74 -17.28
C PRO A 144 -10.59 -16.14 -17.11
N GLY A 145 -11.04 -15.34 -18.09
CA GLY A 145 -12.42 -14.87 -18.18
C GLY A 145 -12.63 -13.36 -18.36
N THR A 146 -11.60 -12.53 -18.48
CA THR A 146 -11.78 -11.12 -18.82
C THR A 146 -11.51 -10.89 -20.32
N PRO A 147 -12.49 -10.39 -21.10
CA PRO A 147 -12.28 -10.07 -22.52
C PRO A 147 -11.11 -9.07 -22.72
#